data_AF-A0A7S1AIG3-F1
#
_entry.id   AF-A0A7S1AIG3-F1
#
_cell.length_a   1.000
_cell.length_b   1.000
_cell.length_c   1.000
_cell.angle_alpha   90.00
_cell.angle_beta   90.00
_cell.angle_gamma   90.00
#
_symmetry.space_group_name_H-M   'P 1'
#
loop_
_entity.id
_entity.type
_entity.pdbx_description
1 polymer ?
#
loop_
_entity_poly.entity_id
_entity_poly.type
_entity_poly.pdbx_seq_one_letter_code
_entity_poly.pdbx_strand_id
1 'polypeptide(L)'
;MEKDRRDMVNLDSFLRHMENEEMKVQLSLIGLHFCDGVALFRYLDVYHNDYLTIDQFVMGCLRLKGEAILIDMDVEIKQTREVVRDIEEMLIEILKIPRVAERGGAASPASSDEALFS
;
A
#
# COMPACT_ATOMS: atom_id res chain seq x y z
N MET A 1 -16.52 23.83 -14.71
CA MET A 1 -17.17 22.72 -13.98
C MET A 1 -18.07 21.84 -14.87
N GLU A 2 -18.41 22.24 -16.10
CA GLU A 2 -19.15 21.38 -17.05
C GLU A 2 -18.25 20.53 -17.97
N LYS A 3 -16.93 20.76 -17.93
CA LYS A 3 -15.98 20.01 -18.76
C LYS A 3 -15.82 18.56 -18.28
N ASP A 4 -15.86 18.31 -16.96
CA ASP A 4 -15.64 16.98 -16.40
C ASP A 4 -16.80 15.98 -16.63
N ARG A 5 -18.04 16.46 -16.76
CA ARG A 5 -19.20 15.55 -16.95
C ARG A 5 -19.20 14.83 -18.31
N ARG A 6 -18.46 15.32 -19.31
CA ARG A 6 -18.29 14.64 -20.60
C ARG A 6 -17.22 13.56 -20.58
N ASP A 7 -16.38 13.55 -19.54
CA ASP A 7 -15.22 12.66 -19.41
C ASP A 7 -15.45 11.60 -18.32
N MET A 8 -16.72 11.37 -17.96
CA MET A 8 -17.16 10.42 -16.94
C MET A 8 -18.07 9.33 -17.52
N VAL A 9 -17.97 8.12 -16.98
CA VAL A 9 -18.87 7.00 -17.32
C VAL A 9 -19.61 6.50 -16.09
N ASN A 10 -20.91 6.25 -16.22
CA ASN A 10 -21.69 5.58 -15.19
C ASN A 10 -21.57 4.06 -15.31
N LEU A 11 -22.11 3.32 -14.34
CA LEU A 11 -22.02 1.86 -14.30
C LEU A 11 -22.50 1.18 -15.60
N ASP A 12 -23.66 1.57 -16.12
CA ASP A 12 -24.23 0.95 -17.32
C ASP A 12 -23.34 1.16 -18.56
N SER A 13 -22.89 2.38 -18.80
CA SER A 13 -21.96 2.66 -19.91
C SER A 13 -20.63 1.93 -19.70
N PHE A 14 -20.11 1.87 -18.47
CA PHE A 14 -18.89 1.13 -18.17
C PHE A 14 -19.02 -0.36 -18.50
N LEU A 15 -20.10 -1.01 -18.05
CA LEU A 15 -20.35 -2.43 -18.33
C LEU A 15 -20.46 -2.71 -19.83
N ARG A 16 -21.12 -1.83 -20.59
CA ARG A 16 -21.17 -1.94 -22.06
C ARG A 16 -19.79 -1.86 -22.71
N HIS A 17 -18.87 -1.04 -22.18
CA HIS A 17 -17.48 -1.02 -22.67
C HIS A 17 -16.70 -2.27 -22.27
N MET A 18 -16.98 -2.84 -21.10
CA MET A 18 -16.36 -4.10 -20.63
C MET A 18 -16.78 -5.32 -21.47
N GLU A 19 -17.90 -5.23 -22.20
CA GLU A 19 -18.31 -6.26 -23.17
C GLU A 19 -17.49 -6.21 -24.47
N ASN A 20 -16.83 -5.08 -24.79
CA ASN A 20 -16.00 -4.95 -25.98
C ASN A 20 -14.74 -5.82 -25.88
N GLU A 21 -14.53 -6.69 -26.87
CA GLU A 21 -13.36 -7.58 -26.94
C GLU A 21 -12.03 -6.82 -26.95
N GLU A 22 -11.95 -5.66 -27.60
CA GLU A 22 -10.73 -4.84 -27.58
C GLU A 22 -10.39 -4.38 -26.16
N MET A 23 -11.40 -4.00 -25.39
CA MET A 23 -11.23 -3.59 -23.99
C MET A 23 -10.71 -4.74 -23.13
N LYS A 24 -11.25 -5.94 -23.31
CA LYS A 24 -10.81 -7.15 -22.60
C LYS A 24 -9.36 -7.49 -22.92
N VAL A 25 -8.97 -7.37 -24.18
CA VAL A 25 -7.58 -7.57 -24.61
C VAL A 25 -6.66 -6.53 -23.95
N GLN A 26 -7.03 -5.25 -23.95
CA GLN A 26 -6.24 -4.20 -23.32
C GLN A 26 -6.05 -4.42 -21.82
N LEU A 27 -7.11 -4.80 -21.10
CA LEU A 27 -7.03 -5.14 -19.68
C LEU A 27 -6.14 -6.37 -19.43
N SER A 28 -6.22 -7.38 -20.28
CA SER A 28 -5.35 -8.57 -20.17
C SER A 28 -3.87 -8.25 -20.35
N LEU A 29 -3.52 -7.29 -21.23
CA LEU A 29 -2.13 -6.85 -21.44
C LEU A 29 -1.52 -6.18 -20.21
N ILE A 30 -2.35 -5.59 -19.35
CA ILE A 30 -1.91 -5.00 -18.07
C ILE A 30 -2.10 -5.95 -16.88
N GLY A 31 -2.38 -7.24 -17.13
CA GLY A 31 -2.48 -8.28 -16.10
C GLY A 31 -3.85 -8.35 -15.41
N LEU A 32 -4.86 -7.64 -15.93
CA LEU A 32 -6.23 -7.68 -15.40
C LEU A 32 -7.05 -8.70 -16.18
N HIS A 33 -7.05 -9.94 -15.69
CA HIS A 33 -7.85 -11.02 -16.25
C HIS A 33 -9.25 -11.01 -15.61
N PHE A 34 -10.28 -10.90 -16.47
CA PHE A 34 -11.71 -11.05 -16.16
C PHE A 34 -12.10 -10.82 -14.70
N CYS A 35 -12.22 -9.55 -14.34
CA CYS A 35 -12.89 -9.14 -13.11
C CYS A 35 -14.39 -8.98 -13.40
N ASP A 36 -15.24 -9.32 -12.43
CA ASP A 36 -16.64 -8.88 -12.42
C ASP A 36 -16.67 -7.36 -12.64
N GLY A 37 -17.30 -6.90 -13.74
CA GLY A 37 -17.31 -5.50 -14.13
C GLY A 37 -17.99 -4.60 -13.09
N VAL A 38 -18.96 -5.12 -12.33
CA VAL A 38 -19.61 -4.36 -11.26
C VAL A 38 -18.65 -4.20 -10.09
N ALA A 39 -17.97 -5.27 -9.69
CA ALA A 39 -16.98 -5.22 -8.63
C ALA A 39 -15.82 -4.29 -9.00
N LEU A 40 -15.35 -4.35 -10.24
CA LEU A 40 -14.31 -3.46 -10.76
C LEU A 40 -14.77 -2.00 -10.72
N PHE A 41 -15.97 -1.70 -11.22
CA PHE A 41 -16.50 -0.32 -11.17
C PHE A 41 -16.54 0.22 -9.74
N ARG A 42 -17.04 -0.59 -8.79
CA ARG A 42 -17.12 -0.23 -7.37
C ARG A 42 -15.75 -0.01 -6.74
N TYR A 43 -14.75 -0.79 -7.17
CA TYR A 43 -13.37 -0.61 -6.74
C TYR A 43 -12.75 0.69 -7.28
N LEU A 44 -13.04 1.04 -8.54
CA LEU A 44 -12.52 2.23 -9.19
C LEU A 44 -13.21 3.53 -8.71
N ASP A 45 -14.48 3.47 -8.29
CA ASP A 45 -15.26 4.64 -7.85
C ASP A 45 -14.93 5.03 -6.41
N VAL A 46 -13.76 5.63 -6.23
CA VAL A 46 -13.25 6.13 -4.93
C VAL A 46 -14.19 7.16 -4.29
N TYR A 47 -14.96 7.92 -5.08
CA TYR A 47 -15.84 8.97 -4.57
C TYR A 47 -17.25 8.47 -4.26
N HIS A 48 -17.57 7.21 -4.61
CA HIS A 48 -18.86 6.58 -4.38
C HIS A 48 -20.03 7.41 -4.94
N ASN A 49 -19.84 8.01 -6.11
CA ASN A 49 -20.83 8.88 -6.74
C ASN A 49 -21.50 8.22 -7.97
N ASP A 50 -21.24 6.94 -8.23
CA ASP A 50 -21.74 6.17 -9.38
C ASP A 50 -21.22 6.66 -10.75
N TYR A 51 -20.14 7.43 -10.76
CA TYR A 51 -19.43 7.86 -11.97
C TYR A 51 -17.92 7.62 -11.85
N LEU A 52 -17.30 7.18 -12.94
CA LEU A 52 -15.87 7.03 -13.06
C LEU A 52 -15.28 8.09 -13.98
N THR A 53 -14.28 8.82 -13.50
CA THR A 53 -13.39 9.60 -14.35
C THR A 53 -12.32 8.73 -15.01
N ILE A 54 -11.70 9.25 -16.06
CA ILE A 54 -10.51 8.65 -16.67
C ILE A 54 -9.41 8.43 -15.64
N ASP A 55 -9.15 9.40 -14.76
CA ASP A 55 -8.11 9.29 -13.73
C ASP A 55 -8.39 8.16 -12.75
N GLN A 56 -9.64 8.02 -12.28
CA GLN A 56 -10.05 6.91 -11.42
C GLN A 56 -9.84 5.56 -12.12
N PHE A 57 -10.21 5.47 -13.40
CA PHE A 57 -10.03 4.26 -14.20
C PHE A 57 -8.56 3.89 -14.38
N VAL A 58 -7.73 4.82 -14.87
CA VAL A 58 -6.30 4.58 -15.15
C VAL A 58 -5.54 4.27 -13.86
N MET A 59 -5.68 5.11 -12.84
CA MET A 59 -4.98 4.92 -11.57
C MET A 59 -5.44 3.64 -10.86
N GLY A 60 -6.73 3.32 -10.94
CA GLY A 60 -7.24 2.08 -10.37
C GLY A 60 -6.75 0.83 -11.10
N CYS A 61 -6.64 0.86 -12.44
CA CYS A 61 -6.02 -0.23 -13.21
C CYS A 61 -4.52 -0.40 -12.88
N LEU A 62 -3.79 0.71 -12.72
CA LEU A 62 -2.38 0.68 -12.31
C LEU A 62 -2.22 0.06 -10.92
N ARG A 63 -3.09 0.42 -9.96
CA ARG A 63 -3.10 -0.21 -8.63
C ARG A 63 -3.36 -1.72 -8.75
N LEU A 64 -4.39 -2.13 -9.49
CA LEU A 64 -4.73 -3.55 -9.64
C LEU A 64 -3.63 -4.39 -10.31
N LYS A 65 -2.76 -3.77 -11.13
CA LYS A 65 -1.58 -4.42 -11.73
C LYS A 65 -0.53 -4.90 -10.69
N GLY A 66 -0.69 -4.56 -9.41
CA GLY A 66 0.08 -5.11 -8.29
C GLY A 66 1.49 -4.52 -8.13
N GLU A 67 2.22 -4.25 -9.21
CA GLU A 67 3.56 -3.64 -9.14
C GLU A 67 3.53 -2.17 -8.69
N ALA A 68 2.49 -1.41 -9.06
CA ALA A 68 2.33 -0.03 -8.59
C ALA A 68 1.93 0.05 -7.11
N ILE A 69 1.17 -0.93 -6.62
CA ILE A 69 0.80 -1.03 -5.19
C ILE A 69 2.04 -1.22 -4.32
N LEU A 70 3.01 -2.03 -4.75
CA LEU A 70 4.19 -2.33 -3.93
C LEU A 70 5.08 -1.09 -3.73
N ILE A 71 5.29 -0.29 -4.78
CA ILE A 71 6.11 0.92 -4.70
C ILE A 71 5.43 2.00 -3.86
N ASP A 72 4.14 2.27 -4.08
CA ASP A 72 3.40 3.26 -3.30
C ASP A 72 3.25 2.82 -1.83
N MET A 73 3.01 1.52 -1.57
CA MET A 73 2.98 0.99 -0.20
C MET A 73 4.33 1.12 0.49
N ASP A 74 5.45 0.87 -0.20
CA ASP A 74 6.79 1.03 0.40
C ASP A 74 7.06 2.49 0.79
N VAL A 75 6.61 3.45 -0.04
CA VAL A 75 6.71 4.89 0.26
C VAL A 75 5.84 5.26 1.47
N GLU A 76 4.57 4.84 1.48
CA GLU A 76 3.63 5.11 2.59
C GLU A 76 4.07 4.43 3.90
N ILE A 77 4.58 3.20 3.86
CA ILE A 77 5.15 2.49 5.01
C ILE A 77 6.38 3.23 5.53
N LYS A 78 7.25 3.74 4.64
CA LYS A 78 8.43 4.52 5.04
C LYS A 78 8.01 5.82 5.71
N GLN A 79 7.08 6.56 5.12
CA GLN A 79 6.54 7.80 5.71
C GLN A 79 5.86 7.54 7.06
N THR A 80 5.09 6.46 7.18
CA THR A 80 4.46 6.04 8.45
C THR A 80 5.51 5.72 9.52
N ARG A 81 6.58 5.01 9.16
CA ARG A 81 7.69 4.71 10.09
C ARG A 81 8.41 5.97 10.54
N GLU A 82 8.63 6.94 9.66
CA GLU A 82 9.23 8.23 9.98
C GLU A 82 8.36 8.99 10.99
N VAL A 83 7.05 9.08 10.77
CA VAL A 83 6.10 9.72 11.69
C VAL A 83 6.06 9.01 13.05
N VAL A 84 6.05 7.68 13.09
CA VAL A 84 6.07 6.92 14.35
C VAL A 84 7.34 7.22 15.15
N ARG A 85 8.50 7.23 14.49
CA ARG A 85 9.78 7.56 15.11
C ARG A 85 9.79 8.99 15.66
N ASP A 86 9.28 9.96 14.90
CA ASP A 86 9.21 11.35 15.33
C ASP A 86 8.26 11.52 16.54
N ILE A 87 7.17 10.75 16.59
CA ILE A 87 6.28 10.67 17.77
C ILE A 87 7.00 10.07 18.99
N GLU A 88 7.78 8.99 18.81
CA GLU A 88 8.58 8.40 19.89
C GLU A 88 9.60 9.39 20.45
N GLU A 89 10.30 10.12 19.58
CA GLU A 89 11.26 11.16 19.96
C GLU A 89 10.56 12.28 20.75
N MET A 90 9.42 12.76 20.23
CA MET A 90 8.61 13.78 20.91
C MET A 90 8.10 13.31 22.29
N LEU A 91 7.67 12.05 22.41
CA LEU A 91 7.19 11.49 23.69
C LEU A 91 8.31 11.40 24.73
N ILE A 92 9.53 11.05 24.33
CA ILE A 92 10.70 11.02 25.23
C ILE A 92 10.98 12.43 25.78
N GLU A 93 10.92 13.45 24.92
CA GLU A 93 11.14 14.84 25.33
C GLU A 93 10.07 15.35 26.29
N ILE A 94 8.78 15.11 25.99
CA ILE A 94 7.65 15.59 26.78
C ILE A 94 7.61 14.90 28.15
N LEU A 95 7.79 13.58 28.18
CA LEU A 95 7.60 12.80 29.40
C LEU A 95 8.87 12.76 30.29
N LYS A 96 10.00 13.31 29.82
CA LYS A 96 11.32 13.27 30.50
C LYS A 96 11.69 11.87 31.00
N ILE A 97 11.20 10.82 30.35
CA ILE A 97 11.43 9.44 30.79
C ILE A 97 12.89 9.11 30.47
N PRO A 98 13.72 8.75 31.47
CA PRO A 98 15.07 8.30 31.18
C PRO A 98 15.00 7.05 30.32
N ARG A 99 15.76 7.01 29.23
CA ARG A 99 15.90 5.82 28.37
C ARG A 99 16.14 4.61 29.27
N VAL A 100 15.24 3.62 29.21
CA VAL A 100 15.43 2.36 29.91
C VAL A 100 16.63 1.69 29.26
N ALA A 101 17.79 1.73 29.93
CA ALA A 101 18.94 0.95 29.56
C ALA A 101 18.54 -0.53 29.63
N GLU A 102 18.73 -1.25 28.53
CA GLU A 102 18.43 -2.68 28.45
C GLU A 102 19.09 -3.43 29.62
N ARG A 103 18.26 -4.11 30.42
CA ARG A 103 18.73 -5.14 31.35
C ARG A 103 19.01 -6.40 30.55
N GLY A 104 20.28 -6.70 30.32
CA GLY A 104 20.77 -8.02 29.93
C GLY A 104 22.28 -8.07 30.20
N GLY A 105 22.84 -8.98 30.99
CA GLY A 105 22.27 -10.03 31.82
C GLY A 105 23.31 -10.39 32.88
N ALA A 106 22.84 -10.80 34.05
CA ALA A 106 23.68 -11.41 35.04
C ALA A 106 23.96 -12.87 34.65
N ALA A 107 25.24 -13.24 34.80
CA ALA A 107 25.81 -14.56 35.04
C ALA A 107 26.01 -15.53 33.87
N SER A 108 27.26 -15.99 33.71
CA SER A 108 27.57 -17.39 34.03
C SER A 108 29.04 -17.56 34.47
N PRO A 109 29.35 -18.44 35.45
CA PRO A 109 30.68 -18.65 36.01
C PRO A 109 31.45 -19.81 35.33
N ALA A 110 32.74 -19.88 35.67
CA ALA A 110 33.65 -21.03 35.59
C ALA A 110 34.22 -21.44 34.21
N SER A 111 35.54 -21.24 34.07
CA SER A 111 36.44 -22.34 33.73
C SER A 111 37.82 -22.09 34.36
N SER A 112 38.03 -22.66 35.53
CA SER A 112 39.38 -23.02 35.97
C SER A 112 39.70 -24.40 35.42
N ASP A 113 40.84 -24.42 34.75
CA ASP A 113 41.87 -25.46 34.74
C ASP A 113 42.05 -26.44 33.57
N GLU A 114 43.35 -26.49 33.24
CA GLU A 114 44.16 -27.53 32.62
C GLU A 114 44.00 -27.84 31.13
N ALA A 115 44.98 -27.39 30.33
CA ALA A 115 46.20 -28.19 30.07
C ALA A 115 46.97 -27.62 28.86
N LEU A 116 48.19 -27.12 29.10
CA LEU A 116 49.26 -27.11 28.10
C LEU A 116 50.55 -27.52 28.80
N PHE A 117 50.80 -28.83 28.80
CA PHE A 117 52.12 -29.43 28.93
C PHE A 117 52.79 -29.37 27.56
N SER A 118 53.88 -28.62 27.44
CA SER A 118 55.14 -28.98 26.75
C SER A 118 56.17 -27.87 26.97
#